data_AF-A0A662U8H3-F1
#
_entry.id   AF-A0A662U8H3-F1
#
_cell.length_a   1.000
_cell.length_b   1.000
_cell.length_c   1.000
_cell.angle_alpha   90.00
_cell.angle_beta   90.00
_cell.angle_gamma   90.00
#
_symmetry.space_group_name_H-M   'P 1'
#
loop_
_entity.id
_entity.type
_entity.pdbx_description
1 polymer ?
#
loop_
_entity_poly.entity_id
_entity_poly.type
_entity_poly.pdbx_seq_one_letter_code
_entity_poly.pdbx_strand_id
1 'polypeptide(L)'
;MLSREEKREKIDIKALVSIIPPASSLAKEKPRKERRIRVRTSENVKQGFAKINPKLAETLSIKDKLEIVVARKKKLRLTVIIDENISENEVWCNAEQLREEGIADNSIATVRAV
;
A
#
# COMPACT_ATOMS: atom_id res chain seq x y z
N MET A 1 50.87 -54.58 18.38
CA MET A 1 49.48 -54.43 18.86
C MET A 1 48.81 -53.38 17.99
N LEU A 2 47.69 -53.72 17.33
CA LEU A 2 47.03 -52.87 16.34
C LEU A 2 46.40 -51.62 16.97
N SER A 3 46.63 -50.48 16.33
CA SER A 3 46.01 -49.18 16.64
C SER A 3 44.53 -49.19 16.25
N ARG A 4 43.64 -48.79 17.16
CA ARG A 4 42.21 -48.55 16.87
C ARG A 4 42.07 -47.17 16.23
N GLU A 5 41.78 -47.13 14.93
CA GLU A 5 41.33 -45.90 14.26
C GLU A 5 39.84 -45.68 14.53
N GLU A 6 39.55 -44.71 15.39
CA GLU A 6 38.19 -44.21 15.62
C GLU A 6 37.73 -43.34 14.44
N LYS A 7 36.93 -43.91 13.54
CA LYS A 7 36.22 -43.16 12.50
C LYS A 7 35.17 -42.25 13.14
N ARG A 8 35.43 -40.95 13.21
CA ARG A 8 34.43 -39.94 13.57
C ARG A 8 33.48 -39.72 12.39
N GLU A 9 32.21 -40.11 12.54
CA GLU A 9 31.15 -39.80 11.58
C GLU A 9 30.95 -38.27 11.52
N LYS A 10 31.13 -37.72 10.32
CA LYS A 10 30.89 -36.30 10.06
C LYS A 10 29.39 -36.06 10.10
N ILE A 11 28.95 -35.23 11.03
CA ILE A 11 27.55 -34.83 11.18
C ILE A 11 27.08 -34.23 9.84
N ASP A 12 25.98 -34.75 9.31
CA ASP A 12 25.49 -34.43 7.97
C ASP A 12 24.81 -33.05 7.97
N ILE A 13 25.61 -32.00 7.77
CA ILE A 13 25.22 -30.58 7.80
C ILE A 13 24.02 -30.30 6.87
N LYS A 14 23.89 -31.08 5.80
CA LYS A 14 22.83 -30.95 4.80
C LYS A 14 21.43 -31.22 5.38
N ALA A 15 21.32 -32.11 6.37
CA ALA A 15 20.06 -32.39 7.05
C ALA A 15 19.65 -31.25 8.00
N LEU A 16 20.61 -30.61 8.67
CA LEU A 16 20.37 -29.46 9.56
C LEU A 16 19.92 -28.22 8.77
N VAL A 17 20.50 -27.98 7.60
CA VAL A 17 20.11 -26.85 6.73
C VAL A 17 18.69 -27.01 6.18
N SER A 18 18.19 -28.25 6.03
CA SER A 18 16.83 -28.53 5.53
C SER A 18 15.71 -28.21 6.53
N ILE A 19 16.03 -28.03 7.82
CA ILE A 19 15.05 -27.66 8.87
C ILE A 19 14.71 -26.17 8.79
N ILE A 20 15.61 -25.35 8.22
CA ILE A 20 15.40 -23.91 8.07
C ILE A 20 14.74 -23.68 6.72
N PRO A 21 13.47 -23.24 6.67
CA PRO A 21 12.84 -22.91 5.39
C PRO A 21 13.68 -21.81 4.71
N PRO A 22 13.87 -21.89 3.37
CA PRO A 22 14.61 -20.86 2.66
C PRO A 22 13.92 -19.51 2.85
N ALA A 23 14.69 -18.43 2.97
CA ALA A 23 14.16 -17.08 3.19
C ALA A 23 13.07 -16.68 2.17
N SER A 24 13.11 -17.27 0.97
CA SER A 24 12.11 -17.07 -0.09
C SER A 24 10.73 -17.68 0.21
N SER A 25 10.59 -18.54 1.23
CA SER A 25 9.34 -19.12 1.71
C SER A 25 8.68 -18.33 2.83
N LEU A 26 9.35 -17.32 3.40
CA LEU A 26 8.68 -16.35 4.27
C LEU A 26 7.73 -15.51 3.41
N ALA A 27 6.45 -15.57 3.77
CA ALA A 27 5.30 -15.02 3.05
C ALA A 27 5.61 -13.75 2.23
N LYS A 28 5.42 -13.83 0.91
CA LYS A 28 5.25 -12.64 0.06
C LYS A 28 4.00 -11.92 0.55
N GLU A 29 4.16 -10.85 1.32
CA GLU A 29 3.05 -9.93 1.61
C GLU A 29 2.42 -9.53 0.27
N LYS A 30 1.09 -9.71 0.14
CA LYS A 30 0.37 -9.26 -1.06
C LYS A 30 0.72 -7.79 -1.27
N PRO A 31 1.22 -7.37 -2.45
CA PRO A 31 1.55 -5.98 -2.68
C PRO A 31 0.31 -5.15 -2.41
N ARG A 32 0.40 -4.21 -1.46
CA ARG A 32 -0.68 -3.28 -1.20
C ARG A 32 -0.95 -2.53 -2.49
N LYS A 33 -2.21 -2.51 -2.93
CA LYS A 33 -2.62 -1.80 -4.13
C LYS A 33 -2.58 -0.31 -3.80
N GLU A 34 -1.46 0.32 -4.13
CA GLU A 34 -1.23 1.75 -3.94
C GLU A 34 -1.02 2.40 -5.31
N ARG A 35 -1.62 3.57 -5.54
CA ARG A 35 -1.43 4.34 -6.78
C ARG A 35 -1.12 5.79 -6.47
N ARG A 36 -0.13 6.35 -7.17
CA ARG A 36 0.20 7.76 -7.09
C ARG A 36 -0.64 8.52 -8.11
N ILE A 37 -1.46 9.44 -7.63
CA ILE A 37 -2.42 10.21 -8.42
C ILE A 37 -2.44 11.66 -7.97
N ARG A 38 -2.98 12.53 -8.82
CA ARG A 38 -3.08 13.96 -8.50
C ARG A 38 -4.33 14.23 -7.68
N VAL A 39 -4.18 15.05 -6.65
CA VAL A 39 -5.28 15.53 -5.83
C VAL A 39 -5.69 16.90 -6.36
N ARG A 40 -6.98 17.04 -6.66
CA ARG A 40 -7.63 18.27 -7.12
C ARG A 40 -8.53 18.82 -6.03
N THR A 41 -8.55 20.13 -5.88
CA THR A 41 -9.52 20.82 -5.04
C THR A 41 -10.86 20.93 -5.76
N SER A 42 -11.95 20.57 -5.10
CA SER A 42 -13.30 20.79 -5.62
C SER A 42 -14.25 21.22 -4.50
N GLU A 43 -14.98 22.31 -4.72
CA GLU A 43 -15.96 22.85 -3.75
C GLU A 43 -17.21 21.97 -3.63
N ASN A 44 -17.48 21.14 -4.65
CA ASN A 44 -18.60 20.19 -4.66
C ASN A 44 -18.39 18.98 -3.74
N VAL A 45 -17.21 18.85 -3.14
CA VAL A 45 -16.87 17.72 -2.25
C VAL A 45 -16.96 18.20 -0.81
N LYS A 46 -17.77 17.51 0.01
CA LYS A 46 -17.88 17.79 1.45
C LYS A 46 -16.59 17.37 2.17
N GLN A 47 -16.28 18.04 3.29
CA GLN A 47 -15.19 17.63 4.18
C GLN A 47 -15.42 16.19 4.66
N GLY A 48 -14.37 15.39 4.70
CA GLY A 48 -14.41 13.96 5.02
C GLY A 48 -14.74 13.05 3.82
N PHE A 49 -15.04 13.61 2.65
CA PHE A 49 -15.32 12.86 1.43
C PHE A 49 -14.25 13.10 0.36
N ALA A 50 -14.07 12.10 -0.51
CA ALA A 50 -13.25 12.19 -1.71
C ALA A 50 -14.00 11.56 -2.87
N LYS A 51 -14.05 12.27 -4.01
CA LYS A 51 -14.62 11.72 -5.23
C LYS A 51 -13.54 11.07 -6.10
N ILE A 52 -13.82 9.88 -6.61
CA ILE A 52 -12.92 9.11 -7.46
C ILE A 52 -13.66 8.48 -8.64
N ASN A 53 -12.93 8.17 -9.71
CA ASN A 53 -13.46 7.38 -10.82
C ASN A 53 -13.74 5.92 -10.38
N PRO A 54 -14.84 5.29 -10.82
CA PRO A 54 -15.15 3.89 -10.53
C PRO A 54 -14.02 2.92 -10.91
N LYS A 55 -13.34 3.12 -12.05
CA LYS A 55 -12.22 2.27 -12.46
C LYS A 55 -11.03 2.36 -11.52
N LEU A 56 -10.77 3.54 -10.95
CA LEU A 56 -9.74 3.70 -9.94
C LEU A 56 -10.14 2.97 -8.64
N ALA A 57 -11.41 3.06 -8.25
CA ALA A 57 -11.94 2.34 -7.11
C ALA A 57 -11.77 0.82 -7.26
N GLU A 58 -12.14 0.27 -8.42
CA GLU A 58 -11.99 -1.15 -8.75
C GLU A 58 -10.52 -1.59 -8.77
N THR A 59 -9.66 -0.81 -9.42
CA THR A 59 -8.22 -1.07 -9.53
C THR A 59 -7.59 -1.19 -8.14
N LEU A 60 -7.90 -0.24 -7.25
CA LEU A 60 -7.39 -0.20 -5.88
C LEU A 60 -8.20 -1.07 -4.91
N SER A 61 -9.32 -1.65 -5.36
CA SER A 61 -10.26 -2.43 -4.55
C SER A 61 -10.79 -1.65 -3.34
N ILE A 62 -11.09 -0.37 -3.56
CA ILE A 62 -11.69 0.55 -2.59
C ILE A 62 -13.20 0.33 -2.58
N LYS A 63 -13.79 0.10 -1.40
CA LYS A 63 -15.24 -0.04 -1.21
C LYS A 63 -15.85 1.27 -0.72
N ASP A 64 -15.60 1.62 0.54
CA ASP A 64 -16.27 2.75 1.19
C ASP A 64 -15.29 3.81 1.69
N LYS A 65 -14.07 3.40 2.05
CA LYS A 65 -13.05 4.25 2.65
C LYS A 65 -11.75 4.15 1.87
N LEU A 66 -11.10 5.29 1.71
CA LEU A 66 -9.78 5.39 1.14
C LEU A 66 -8.88 6.14 2.10
N GLU A 67 -7.57 5.89 1.99
CA GLU A 67 -6.57 6.69 2.69
C GLU A 67 -5.63 7.34 1.67
N ILE A 68 -5.54 8.67 1.76
CA ILE A 68 -4.64 9.48 0.97
C ILE A 68 -3.41 9.76 1.82
N VAL A 69 -2.25 9.40 1.29
CA VAL A 69 -0.96 9.71 1.90
C VAL A 69 -0.25 10.76 1.08
N VAL A 70 -0.01 11.93 1.69
CA VAL A 70 0.73 13.01 1.05
C VAL A 70 2.14 13.07 1.62
N ALA A 71 3.13 13.08 0.72
CA ALA A 71 4.56 13.19 1.03
C ALA A 71 5.06 12.21 2.12
N ARG A 72 4.47 11.00 2.21
CA ARG A 72 4.76 9.96 3.22
C ARG A 72 4.57 10.37 4.70
N LYS A 73 4.12 11.59 4.98
CA LYS A 73 3.97 12.12 6.34
C LYS A 73 2.51 12.21 6.75
N LYS A 74 1.67 12.80 5.90
CA LYS A 74 0.26 13.08 6.20
C LYS A 74 -0.62 11.96 5.69
N LYS A 75 -1.52 11.45 6.54
CA LYS A 75 -2.47 10.38 6.22
C LYS A 75 -3.87 10.90 6.45
N LEU A 76 -4.66 10.96 5.39
CA LEU A 76 -6.02 11.46 5.41
C LEU A 76 -6.98 10.31 5.09
N ARG A 77 -7.88 10.00 6.02
CA ARG A 77 -8.92 8.98 5.81
C ARG A 77 -10.19 9.66 5.34
N LEU A 78 -10.71 9.19 4.22
CA LEU A 78 -11.85 9.80 3.54
C LEU A 78 -12.86 8.74 3.13
N THR A 79 -14.12 9.13 3.16
CA THR A 79 -15.22 8.35 2.59
C THR A 79 -15.26 8.58 1.08
N VAL A 80 -15.41 7.50 0.33
CA VAL A 80 -15.35 7.52 -1.13
C VAL A 80 -16.72 7.86 -1.70
N ILE A 81 -16.74 8.72 -2.71
CA ILE A 81 -17.89 8.95 -3.58
C ILE A 81 -17.46 8.60 -5.00
N ILE A 82 -18.18 7.69 -5.65
CA ILE A 82 -17.89 7.31 -7.03
C ILE A 82 -18.52 8.32 -7.97
N ASP A 83 -17.72 8.87 -8.89
CA ASP A 83 -18.17 9.84 -9.90
C ASP A 83 -17.45 9.56 -11.22
N GLU A 84 -18.23 9.35 -12.30
CA GLU A 84 -17.70 9.00 -13.62
C GLU A 84 -17.06 10.19 -14.35
N ASN A 85 -17.36 11.43 -13.94
CA ASN A 85 -16.79 12.63 -14.55
C ASN A 85 -15.31 12.87 -14.19
N ILE A 86 -14.78 12.10 -13.25
CA ILE A 86 -13.42 12.27 -12.73
C ILE A 86 -12.45 11.40 -13.53
N SER A 87 -11.26 11.91 -13.82
CA SER A 87 -10.23 11.13 -14.49
C SER A 87 -9.70 10.00 -13.60
N GLU A 88 -9.31 8.87 -14.20
CA GLU A 88 -8.71 7.73 -13.50
C GLU A 88 -7.38 8.06 -12.77
N ASN A 89 -6.76 9.19 -13.07
CA ASN A 89 -5.50 9.63 -12.45
C ASN A 89 -5.66 10.84 -11.51
N GLU A 90 -6.91 11.20 -11.19
CA GLU A 90 -7.25 12.34 -10.35
C GLU A 90 -8.19 11.91 -9.21
N VAL A 91 -8.06 12.61 -8.08
CA VAL A 91 -8.98 12.49 -6.94
C VAL A 91 -9.39 13.88 -6.52
N TRP A 92 -10.69 14.09 -6.38
CA TRP A 92 -11.22 15.38 -5.96
C TRP A 92 -11.50 15.34 -4.47
N CYS A 93 -10.94 16.30 -3.75
CA CYS A 93 -11.13 16.45 -2.31
C CYS A 93 -11.61 17.87 -1.99
N ASN A 94 -12.18 18.01 -0.80
CA ASN A 94 -12.63 19.28 -0.29
C ASN A 94 -11.44 20.27 -0.13
N ALA A 95 -11.64 21.52 -0.56
CA ALA A 95 -10.61 22.55 -0.53
C ALA A 95 -10.15 22.93 0.90
N GLU A 96 -11.08 23.01 1.86
CA GLU A 96 -10.75 23.33 3.26
C GLU A 96 -9.90 22.23 3.89
N GLN A 97 -10.27 20.96 3.66
CA GLN A 97 -9.51 19.83 4.19
C GLN A 97 -8.09 19.75 3.61
N LEU A 98 -7.95 20.04 2.31
CA LEU A 98 -6.63 20.13 1.70
C LEU A 98 -5.81 21.29 2.27
N ARG A 99 -6.45 22.43 2.57
CA ARG A 99 -5.80 23.57 3.23
C ARG A 99 -5.35 23.25 4.65
N GLU A 100 -6.19 22.63 5.46
CA GLU A 100 -5.85 22.15 6.82
C GLU A 100 -4.64 21.20 6.77
N GLU A 101 -4.62 20.30 5.80
CA GLU A 101 -3.53 19.38 5.57
C GLU A 101 -2.34 20.00 4.82
N GLY A 102 -2.39 21.29 4.45
CA GLY A 102 -1.33 21.99 3.72
C GLY A 102 -1.01 21.36 2.35
N ILE A 103 -2.01 20.77 1.71
CA ILE A 103 -1.93 20.14 0.39
C ILE A 103 -2.40 21.18 -0.64
N ALA A 104 -1.51 21.53 -1.56
CA ALA A 104 -1.86 22.44 -2.66
C ALA A 104 -2.71 21.72 -3.72
N ASP A 105 -3.42 22.48 -4.54
CA ASP A 105 -4.08 21.92 -5.73
C ASP A 105 -3.04 21.24 -6.65
N ASN A 106 -3.48 20.21 -7.36
CA ASN A 106 -2.67 19.39 -8.27
C ASN A 106 -1.50 18.64 -7.59
N SER A 107 -1.52 18.50 -6.27
CA SER A 107 -0.50 17.78 -5.51
C SER A 107 -0.49 16.28 -5.81
N ILE A 108 0.68 15.65 -5.75
CA ILE A 108 0.81 14.19 -5.93
C ILE A 108 0.61 13.50 -4.58
N ALA A 109 -0.37 12.60 -4.51
CA ALA A 109 -0.63 11.78 -3.34
C ALA A 109 -0.63 10.30 -3.68
N THR A 110 -0.32 9.47 -2.68
CA THR A 110 -0.47 8.02 -2.78
C THR A 110 -1.82 7.65 -2.19
N VAL A 111 -2.68 7.03 -2.99
CA VAL A 111 -3.98 6.52 -2.52
C VAL A 111 -3.89 5.02 -2.32
N ARG A 112 -4.46 4.58 -1.20
CA ARG A 112 -4.55 3.16 -0.82
C ARG A 112 -5.94 2.83 -0.29
N ALA A 113 -6.35 1.59 -0.50
CA ALA A 113 -7.51 1.02 0.18
C ALA A 113 -7.19 0.76 1.65
N VAL A 114 -8.19 0.96 2.51
CA VAL A 114 -8.15 0.70 3.96
C VAL A 114 -9.32 -0.19 4.36
#